data_AF-A0A519SNS5-F1
#
_entry.id   AF-A0A519SNS5-F1
#
_cell.length_a   1.000
_cell.length_b   1.000
_cell.length_c   1.000
_cell.angle_alpha   90.00
_cell.angle_beta   90.00
_cell.angle_gamma   90.00
#
_symmetry.space_group_name_H-M   'P 1'
#
loop_
_entity.id
_entity.type
_entity.pdbx_description
1 polymer ?
#
loop_
_entity_poly.entity_id
_entity_poly.type
_entity_poly.pdbx_seq_one_letter_code
_entity_poly.pdbx_strand_id
1 'polypeptide(L)'
;MLRTPCHFVGKFSVLGRAVAFVETRELGQGGPAIGYLQIGGAWVLNETGQRAESGGPLLVQGPYLLAPLLQGFDFRLARLNVRTGRIVAKSAVREKLLLPASAEGNTIYYYNDLDNSQLKSCTLEVI
;
A
#
# COMPACT_ATOMS: atom_id res chain seq x y z
N MET A 1 9.78 15.66 -9.41
CA MET A 1 9.17 15.98 -8.10
C MET A 1 7.76 15.39 -8.09
N LEU A 2 7.51 14.34 -7.29
CA LEU A 2 6.16 13.88 -6.96
C LEU A 2 5.99 14.17 -5.47
N ARG A 3 5.56 15.39 -5.13
CA ARG A 3 5.50 15.89 -3.75
C ARG A 3 4.06 16.19 -3.33
N THR A 4 3.22 15.17 -3.25
CA THR A 4 2.14 15.10 -2.26
C THR A 4 1.63 13.65 -2.17
N PRO A 5 1.53 13.05 -0.98
CA PRO A 5 0.88 11.75 -0.76
C PRO A 5 -0.62 11.72 -1.13
N CYS A 6 -1.18 12.88 -1.49
CA CYS A 6 -2.59 13.09 -1.78
C CYS A 6 -3.00 12.81 -3.24
N HIS A 7 -2.06 12.53 -4.14
CA HIS A 7 -2.39 12.24 -5.55
C HIS A 7 -2.21 10.76 -5.84
N PHE A 8 -3.32 10.03 -5.88
CA PHE A 8 -3.35 8.69 -6.41
C PHE A 8 -2.98 8.70 -7.89
N VAL A 9 -1.97 7.92 -8.25
CA VAL A 9 -1.92 7.38 -9.61
C VAL A 9 -2.97 6.28 -9.67
N GLY A 10 -4.19 6.66 -10.06
CA GLY A 10 -5.37 5.79 -10.00
C GLY A 10 -5.24 4.51 -10.82
N LYS A 11 -4.39 4.51 -11.86
CA LYS A 11 -4.06 3.32 -12.64
C LYS A 11 -2.64 3.40 -13.19
N PHE A 12 -1.89 2.31 -13.08
CA PHE A 12 -0.55 2.14 -13.64
C PHE A 12 -0.32 0.68 -13.99
N SER A 13 0.84 0.34 -14.57
CA SER A 13 1.19 -1.04 -14.91
C SER A 13 2.45 -1.49 -14.19
N VAL A 14 2.41 -2.70 -13.64
CA VAL A 14 3.57 -3.37 -13.01
C VAL A 14 3.70 -4.74 -13.61
N LEU A 15 4.86 -5.05 -14.20
CA LEU A 15 5.11 -6.31 -14.91
C LEU A 15 4.01 -6.66 -15.93
N GLY A 16 3.54 -5.66 -16.68
CA GLY A 16 2.49 -5.82 -17.69
C GLY A 16 1.08 -6.05 -17.13
N ARG A 17 0.89 -6.02 -15.81
CA ARG A 17 -0.44 -6.10 -15.18
C ARG A 17 -0.89 -4.72 -14.73
N ALA A 18 -2.14 -4.40 -15.04
CA ALA A 18 -2.76 -3.16 -14.60
C ALA A 18 -2.96 -3.19 -13.07
N VAL A 19 -2.49 -2.16 -12.38
CA VAL A 19 -2.74 -1.91 -10.96
C VAL A 19 -3.63 -0.70 -10.88
N ALA A 20 -4.73 -0.78 -10.15
CA ALA A 20 -5.68 0.33 -10.04
C ALA A 20 -6.23 0.47 -8.63
N PHE A 21 -6.44 1.71 -8.22
CA PHE A 21 -7.30 2.05 -7.09
C PHE A 21 -8.72 2.32 -7.63
N VAL A 22 -9.72 1.69 -7.02
CA VAL A 22 -11.13 1.77 -7.44
C VAL A 22 -11.98 2.22 -6.26
N GLU A 23 -13.09 2.92 -6.53
CA GLU A 23 -13.99 3.49 -5.50
C GLU A 23 -13.22 4.34 -4.46
N THR A 24 -12.36 5.24 -4.94
CA THR A 24 -11.50 6.05 -4.07
C THR A 24 -12.31 7.07 -3.25
N ARG A 25 -11.93 7.26 -1.99
CA ARG A 25 -12.50 8.24 -1.04
C ARG A 25 -11.42 8.79 -0.11
N GLU A 26 -11.71 9.85 0.61
CA GLU A 26 -10.87 10.26 1.75
C GLU A 26 -11.27 9.46 3.00
N LEU A 27 -10.28 9.07 3.82
CA LEU A 27 -10.54 8.39 5.11
C LEU A 27 -11.22 9.31 6.15
N GLY A 28 -11.22 10.62 5.88
CA GLY A 28 -11.89 11.70 6.60
C GLY A 28 -11.58 13.03 5.90
N GLN A 29 -12.28 14.12 6.22
CA GLN A 29 -12.04 15.41 5.56
C GLN A 29 -10.58 15.86 5.72
N GLY A 30 -9.86 15.99 4.60
CA GLY A 30 -8.43 16.34 4.61
C GLY A 30 -7.50 15.20 5.04
N GLY A 31 -8.03 13.98 5.18
CA GLY A 31 -7.26 12.77 5.48
C GLY A 31 -6.64 12.14 4.22
N PRO A 32 -5.87 11.05 4.37
CA PRO A 32 -5.32 10.35 3.24
C PRO A 32 -6.43 9.79 2.36
N ALA A 33 -6.22 9.88 1.06
CA ALA A 33 -7.06 9.22 0.09
C ALA A 33 -6.82 7.70 0.18
N ILE A 34 -7.90 6.92 0.09
CA ILE A 34 -7.93 5.46 0.12
C ILE A 34 -8.80 4.93 -1.03
N GLY A 35 -8.60 3.67 -1.43
CA GLY A 35 -9.47 2.98 -2.37
C GLY A 35 -9.22 1.47 -2.36
N TYR A 36 -10.08 0.72 -3.05
CA TYR A 36 -9.88 -0.72 -3.21
C TYR A 36 -8.84 -1.00 -4.28
N LEU A 37 -7.93 -1.94 -4.00
CA LEU A 37 -6.86 -2.27 -4.94
C LEU A 37 -7.26 -3.41 -5.89
N GLN A 38 -6.99 -3.23 -7.18
CA GLN A 38 -7.07 -4.27 -8.20
C GLN A 38 -5.71 -4.51 -8.85
N ILE A 39 -5.41 -5.78 -9.14
CA ILE A 39 -4.22 -6.19 -9.89
C ILE A 39 -4.61 -7.15 -11.03
N GLY A 40 -4.39 -6.72 -12.26
CA GLY A 40 -4.81 -7.41 -13.48
C GLY A 40 -6.32 -7.67 -13.53
N GLY A 41 -7.12 -6.71 -13.03
CA GLY A 41 -8.58 -6.80 -12.98
C GLY A 41 -9.15 -7.62 -11.82
N ALA A 42 -8.32 -8.32 -11.05
CA ALA A 42 -8.75 -9.05 -9.86
C ALA A 42 -8.64 -8.17 -8.60
N TRP A 43 -9.62 -8.28 -7.69
CA TRP A 43 -9.58 -7.62 -6.39
C TRP A 43 -8.50 -8.22 -5.50
N VAL A 44 -7.75 -7.34 -4.83
CA VAL A 44 -6.93 -7.75 -3.69
C VAL A 44 -7.86 -7.95 -2.50
N LEU A 45 -7.77 -9.12 -1.86
CA LEU A 45 -8.60 -9.48 -0.72
C LEU A 45 -7.78 -9.43 0.57
N ASN A 46 -8.41 -9.01 1.67
CA ASN A 46 -7.85 -9.08 3.01
C ASN A 46 -8.03 -10.50 3.60
N GLU A 47 -7.64 -10.69 4.86
CA GLU A 47 -7.71 -12.00 5.55
C GLU A 47 -9.12 -12.55 5.72
N THR A 48 -10.14 -11.68 5.71
CA THR A 48 -11.55 -12.08 5.82
C THR A 48 -12.20 -12.34 4.46
N GLY A 49 -11.42 -12.29 3.36
CA GLY A 49 -11.91 -12.46 2.00
C GLY A 49 -12.65 -11.26 1.42
N GLN A 50 -12.61 -10.11 2.10
CA GLN A 50 -13.22 -8.86 1.65
C GLN A 50 -12.23 -8.03 0.82
N ARG A 51 -12.73 -7.11 -0.02
CA ARG A 51 -11.88 -6.19 -0.80
C ARG A 51 -11.00 -5.38 0.14
N ALA A 52 -9.68 -5.37 -0.11
CA ALA A 52 -8.73 -4.63 0.69
C ALA A 52 -8.74 -3.15 0.31
N GLU A 53 -9.02 -2.27 1.28
CA GLU A 53 -8.79 -0.83 1.16
C GLU A 53 -7.30 -0.54 1.35
N SER A 54 -6.78 0.39 0.57
CA SER A 54 -5.37 0.77 0.58
C SER A 54 -5.20 2.26 0.35
N GLY A 55 -4.18 2.84 0.98
CA GLY A 55 -3.70 4.19 0.70
C GLY A 55 -2.57 4.21 -0.32
N GLY A 56 -2.14 5.41 -0.70
CA GLY A 56 -0.90 5.63 -1.44
C GLY A 56 0.21 6.24 -0.57
N PRO A 57 1.47 6.25 -1.04
CA PRO A 57 1.97 5.67 -2.28
C PRO A 57 2.17 4.15 -2.21
N LEU A 58 2.29 3.52 -3.39
CA LEU A 58 2.71 2.13 -3.55
C LEU A 58 4.17 2.07 -3.97
N LEU A 59 4.90 1.06 -3.48
CA LEU A 59 6.30 0.83 -3.84
C LEU A 59 6.44 -0.51 -4.58
N VAL A 60 7.10 -0.49 -5.74
CA VAL A 60 7.38 -1.70 -6.53
C VAL A 60 8.69 -2.32 -6.06
N GLN A 61 8.67 -3.63 -5.75
CA GLN A 61 9.84 -4.40 -5.35
C GLN A 61 9.88 -5.72 -6.14
N GLY A 62 10.51 -5.70 -7.32
CA GLY A 62 10.57 -6.88 -8.21
C GLY A 62 9.16 -7.37 -8.61
N PRO A 63 8.79 -8.63 -8.31
CA PRO A 63 7.45 -9.16 -8.59
C PRO A 63 6.39 -8.78 -7.56
N TYR A 64 6.73 -7.87 -6.64
CA TYR A 64 5.88 -7.49 -5.54
C TYR A 64 5.51 -6.00 -5.56
N LEU A 65 4.36 -5.72 -4.96
CA LEU A 65 3.91 -4.38 -4.61
C LEU A 65 3.83 -4.27 -3.10
N LEU A 66 4.38 -3.19 -2.55
CA LEU A 66 4.23 -2.80 -1.17
C LEU A 66 3.13 -1.75 -1.09
N ALA A 67 2.12 -2.07 -0.29
CA ALA A 67 0.91 -1.28 -0.17
C ALA A 67 0.58 -1.03 1.30
N PRO A 68 0.25 0.21 1.69
CA PRO A 68 -0.38 0.46 2.99
C PRO A 68 -1.85 0.03 2.89
N LEU A 69 -2.21 -1.06 3.57
CA LEU A 69 -3.58 -1.57 3.63
C LEU A 69 -4.26 -1.06 4.90
N LEU A 70 -5.48 -0.55 4.75
CA LEU A 70 -6.29 -0.05 5.86
C LEU A 70 -6.83 -1.23 6.68
N GLN A 71 -6.70 -1.13 8.00
CA GLN A 71 -7.27 -2.07 8.96
C GLN A 71 -7.87 -1.27 10.14
N GLY A 72 -9.19 -1.11 10.13
CA GLY A 72 -9.86 -0.19 11.05
C GLY A 72 -9.58 1.26 10.62
N PHE A 73 -8.90 2.02 11.47
CA PHE A 73 -8.51 3.41 11.20
C PHE A 73 -7.00 3.60 10.95
N ASP A 74 -6.21 2.53 11.03
CA ASP A 74 -4.77 2.55 10.82
C ASP A 74 -4.39 1.76 9.56
N PHE A 75 -3.21 2.06 9.00
CA PHE A 75 -2.62 1.30 7.93
C PHE A 75 -1.61 0.29 8.45
N ARG A 76 -1.46 -0.83 7.73
CA ARG A 76 -0.33 -1.75 7.81
C ARG A 76 0.35 -1.87 6.47
N LEU A 77 1.68 -2.03 6.45
CA LEU A 77 2.37 -2.37 5.21
C LEU A 77 2.14 -3.84 4.87
N ALA A 78 1.79 -4.10 3.61
CA ALA A 78 1.62 -5.43 3.07
C ALA A 78 2.41 -5.58 1.77
N ARG A 79 2.95 -6.78 1.56
CA ARG A 79 3.53 -7.21 0.30
C ARG A 79 2.50 -8.01 -0.47
N LEU A 80 2.27 -7.60 -1.70
CA LEU A 80 1.35 -8.21 -2.66
C LEU A 80 2.16 -8.85 -3.78
N ASN A 81 1.85 -10.09 -4.14
CA ASN A 81 2.39 -10.69 -5.36
C ASN A 81 1.61 -10.15 -6.57
N VAL A 82 2.30 -9.48 -7.49
CA VAL A 82 1.66 -8.83 -8.64
C VAL A 82 1.02 -9.84 -9.60
N ARG A 83 1.57 -11.05 -9.71
CA ARG A 83 1.03 -12.08 -10.60
C ARG A 83 -0.27 -12.66 -10.07
N THR A 84 -0.34 -12.92 -8.76
CA THR A 84 -1.49 -13.60 -8.13
C THR A 84 -2.49 -12.64 -7.49
N GLY A 85 -2.11 -11.39 -7.24
CA GLY A 85 -2.91 -10.42 -6.50
C GLY A 85 -3.02 -10.72 -5.00
N ARG A 86 -2.31 -11.73 -4.48
CA ARG A 86 -2.41 -12.18 -3.08
C ARG A 86 -1.45 -11.40 -2.19
N ILE A 87 -1.89 -11.12 -0.97
CA ILE A 87 -1.01 -10.68 0.11
C ILE A 87 -0.12 -11.87 0.49
N VAL A 88 1.19 -11.64 0.60
CA VAL A 88 2.19 -12.68 0.92
C VAL A 88 3.01 -12.37 2.16
N ALA A 89 3.00 -11.12 2.64
CA ALA A 89 3.64 -10.72 3.88
C ALA A 89 3.03 -9.43 4.43
N LYS A 90 3.13 -9.19 5.74
CA LYS A 90 2.61 -7.98 6.41
C LYS A 90 3.53 -7.51 7.53
N SER A 91 3.46 -6.22 7.86
CA SER A 91 4.10 -5.67 9.06
C SER A 91 3.22 -5.83 10.29
N ALA A 92 3.83 -6.02 11.47
CA ALA A 92 3.14 -5.88 12.75
C ALA A 92 2.75 -4.40 13.02
N VAL A 93 3.55 -3.45 12.54
CA VAL A 93 3.35 -2.00 12.68
C VAL A 93 1.99 -1.56 12.14
N ARG A 94 1.32 -0.67 12.89
CA ARG A 94 0.09 0.03 12.52
C ARG A 94 0.29 1.52 12.74
N GLU A 95 0.01 2.33 11.72
CA GLU A 95 0.18 3.78 11.77
C GLU A 95 -0.95 4.46 11.00
N LYS A 96 -1.33 5.67 11.39
CA LYS A 96 -2.38 6.46 10.69
C LYS A 96 -1.99 6.86 9.26
N LEU A 97 -0.69 6.84 8.97
CA LEU A 97 -0.12 7.10 7.66
C LEU A 97 1.10 6.20 7.47
N LEU A 98 1.20 5.55 6.31
CA LEU A 98 2.38 4.77 5.93
C LEU A 98 2.75 5.10 4.49
N LEU A 99 3.88 5.77 4.33
CA LEU A 99 4.45 6.14 3.04
C LEU A 99 5.69 5.29 2.77
N PRO A 100 5.58 4.14 2.07
CA PRO A 100 6.74 3.31 1.76
C PRO A 100 7.71 4.07 0.87
N ALA A 101 8.98 4.11 1.29
CA ALA A 101 10.06 4.87 0.64
C ALA A 101 11.03 3.95 -0.12
N SER A 102 11.50 2.88 0.54
CA SER A 102 12.38 1.87 -0.05
C SER A 102 12.20 0.52 0.64
N ALA A 103 12.79 -0.54 0.06
CA ALA A 103 12.72 -1.88 0.61
C ALA A 103 14.00 -2.66 0.35
N GLU A 104 14.49 -3.35 1.37
CA GLU A 104 15.67 -4.21 1.34
C GLU A 104 15.31 -5.58 1.92
N GLY A 105 15.17 -6.59 1.07
CA GLY A 105 14.65 -7.89 1.49
C GLY A 105 13.26 -7.74 2.11
N ASN A 106 13.10 -8.10 3.39
CA ASN A 106 11.85 -7.94 4.15
C ASN A 106 11.77 -6.65 4.98
N THR A 107 12.84 -5.86 5.01
CA THR A 107 12.87 -4.58 5.71
C THR A 107 12.32 -3.50 4.80
N ILE A 108 11.28 -2.80 5.26
CA ILE A 108 10.66 -1.69 4.54
C ILE A 108 11.00 -0.41 5.29
N TYR A 109 11.50 0.57 4.56
CA TYR A 109 11.70 1.93 5.06
C TYR A 109 10.52 2.79 4.64
N TYR A 110 9.98 3.57 5.57
CA TYR A 110 8.76 4.34 5.35
C TYR A 110 8.76 5.63 6.17
N TYR A 111 7.89 6.56 5.78
CA TYR A 111 7.54 7.75 6.56
C TYR A 111 6.11 7.60 7.10
N ASN A 112 5.82 8.20 8.24
CA ASN A 112 4.47 8.27 8.81
C ASN A 112 3.97 9.71 8.97
N ASP A 113 4.62 10.65 8.29
CA ASP A 113 4.24 12.06 8.16
C ASP A 113 4.35 12.50 6.69
N LEU A 114 3.63 13.56 6.33
CA LEU A 114 3.58 14.05 4.93
C LEU A 114 4.85 14.82 4.53
N ASP A 115 5.61 15.32 5.50
CA ASP A 115 6.84 16.10 5.30
C ASP A 115 8.06 15.19 5.04
N ASN A 116 7.88 13.88 5.16
CA ASN A 116 8.92 12.86 5.15
C ASN A 116 10.05 13.19 6.15
N SER A 117 9.67 13.63 7.34
CA SER A 117 10.59 14.19 8.34
C SER A 117 11.47 13.13 9.00
N GLN A 118 10.90 11.95 9.28
CA GLN A 118 11.60 10.86 9.96
C GLN A 118 11.46 9.54 9.20
N LEU A 119 12.58 9.03 8.68
CA LEU A 119 12.63 7.71 8.09
C LEU A 119 12.57 6.65 9.18
N LYS A 120 11.57 5.77 9.11
CA LYS A 120 11.39 4.62 9.99
C LYS A 120 11.59 3.33 9.19
N SER A 121 11.70 2.21 9.89
CA SER A 121 11.72 0.90 9.25
C SER A 121 10.88 -0.13 10.01
N CYS A 122 10.43 -1.15 9.29
CA CYS A 122 9.79 -2.32 9.85
C CYS A 122 10.08 -3.57 9.01
N THR A 123 9.96 -4.74 9.61
CA THR A 123 10.11 -6.02 8.92
C THR A 123 8.75 -6.58 8.54
N LEU A 124 8.64 -7.16 7.34
CA LEU A 124 7.48 -7.94 6.92
C LEU A 124 7.62 -9.41 7.32
N GLU A 125 6.54 -9.96 7.85
CA GLU A 125 6.38 -11.36 8.24
C GLU A 125 5.56 -12.08 7.16
N VAL A 126 6.05 -13.24 6.71
CA VAL A 126 5.37 -14.07 5.70
C VAL A 126 4.12 -14.69 6.31
N ILE A 127 3.04 -14.71 5.55
CA ILE A 127 1.73 -15.30 5.92
C ILE A 127 1.45 -16.59 5.16
#